data_AF-A0A9D6N681-F1
#
_entry.id   AF-A0A9D6N681-F1
#
_cell.length_a   1.000
_cell.length_b   1.000
_cell.length_c   1.000
_cell.angle_alpha   90.00
_cell.angle_beta   90.00
_cell.angle_gamma   90.00
#
_symmetry.space_group_name_H-M   'P 1'
#
loop_
_entity.id
_entity.type
_entity.pdbx_description
1 polymer ?
#
loop_
_entity_poly.entity_id
_entity_poly.type
_entity_poly.pdbx_seq_one_letter_code
_entity_poly.pdbx_strand_id
1 'polypeptide(L)'
;MSENDGLLRITKEEVMSPHVDDLVKRQKSLRGESAGLVNKEKRIWFLQNWFVLMIAGLAGALLAWLIIEPMFEDMPYWRGTIESIEPGAAELESSGGIEVLGTIKVRGQKFLVVGETEETREGFLAGPLKLGQLKVGQEVGVYSQSAGDITVAVCIDMNPTRPQDPSLSLNELNARSTVAQFILFPMVAALIGLFIGAADGLVCRMPMRALISGGIGLIVGCLGGFVTYFLANMVYGVITAFAHKFTGDAVGGLSTTGFAFQVIGRAIGWALAGTTVGLGQGIALKSKRLFIYGLVGGVVGGLIGGLLFDPIGLLLIGGGKQAVVGDVSRGVGFGVIGATVGFMIGIVELLARDAWLKMIEGPLAGKEFLVFKDVMAIGSSPRSDIYLFNDDNVLDHHGTLRVVGEECEIESTSADRPVMVNNRPIRAARLRSGDQITLGRTSFLYMKRNR
;
A
#
# COMPACT_ATOMS: atom_id res chain seq x y z
N MET A 1 68.76 28.35 -38.23
CA MET A 1 67.32 28.57 -38.41
C MET A 1 66.63 27.22 -38.26
N SER A 2 66.38 26.86 -37.00
CA SER A 2 65.06 26.60 -36.37
C SER A 2 64.47 25.26 -36.82
N GLU A 3 64.73 24.16 -36.11
CA GLU A 3 64.03 23.81 -34.85
C GLU A 3 62.54 24.13 -34.96
N ASN A 4 61.77 23.17 -35.45
CA ASN A 4 60.36 23.07 -35.13
C ASN A 4 60.19 21.74 -34.39
N ASP A 5 60.57 21.79 -33.11
CA ASP A 5 60.17 20.84 -32.09
C ASP A 5 58.63 20.88 -32.06
N GLY A 6 58.02 19.97 -32.82
CA GLY A 6 56.58 19.93 -33.04
C GLY A 6 55.91 19.53 -31.74
N LEU A 7 55.61 20.52 -30.90
CA LEU A 7 54.85 20.37 -29.66
C LEU A 7 53.65 19.46 -29.93
N LEU A 8 53.68 18.27 -29.34
CA LEU A 8 52.61 17.28 -29.36
C LEU A 8 51.40 17.90 -28.64
N ARG A 9 50.57 18.61 -29.39
CA ARG A 9 49.44 19.39 -28.86
C ARG A 9 48.18 18.55 -28.97
N ILE A 10 47.91 17.78 -27.92
CA ILE A 10 46.68 17.00 -27.80
C ILE A 10 45.51 17.99 -27.74
N THR A 11 44.61 17.91 -28.70
CA THR A 11 43.42 18.77 -28.77
C THR A 11 42.32 18.25 -27.84
N LYS A 12 41.42 19.13 -27.40
CA LYS A 12 40.34 18.75 -26.48
C LYS A 12 39.37 17.75 -27.14
N GLU A 13 39.19 17.85 -28.45
CA GLU A 13 38.37 16.90 -29.23
C GLU A 13 39.01 15.50 -29.28
N GLU A 14 40.33 15.40 -29.41
CA GLU A 14 41.05 14.12 -29.41
C GLU A 14 40.98 13.41 -28.05
N VAL A 15 41.12 14.16 -26.94
CA VAL A 15 40.97 13.63 -25.58
C VAL A 15 39.57 13.07 -25.35
N MET A 16 38.55 13.71 -25.90
CA MET A 16 37.14 13.35 -25.71
C MET A 16 36.62 12.39 -26.81
N SER A 17 37.52 11.81 -27.61
CA SER A 17 37.11 10.91 -28.68
C SER A 17 36.68 9.53 -28.13
N PRO A 18 35.68 8.88 -28.75
CA PRO A 18 35.24 7.54 -28.34
C PRO A 18 36.35 6.48 -28.33
N HIS A 19 37.35 6.66 -29.20
CA HIS A 19 38.49 5.78 -29.31
C HIS A 19 39.41 5.83 -28.07
N VAL A 20 39.62 7.02 -27.51
CA VAL A 20 40.39 7.21 -26.28
C VAL A 20 39.64 6.60 -25.10
N ASP A 21 38.32 6.76 -25.03
CA ASP A 21 37.50 6.11 -24.00
C ASP A 21 37.60 4.58 -24.05
N ASP A 22 37.57 3.98 -25.24
CA ASP A 22 37.73 2.53 -25.42
C ASP A 22 39.14 2.05 -25.04
N LEU A 23 40.18 2.79 -25.41
CA LEU A 23 41.56 2.48 -25.03
C LEU A 23 41.78 2.59 -23.51
N VAL A 24 41.23 3.63 -22.88
CA VAL A 24 41.26 3.82 -21.43
C VAL A 24 40.48 2.71 -20.72
N LYS A 25 39.32 2.31 -21.24
CA LYS A 25 38.52 1.20 -20.71
C LYS A 25 39.26 -0.13 -20.82
N ARG A 26 39.96 -0.37 -21.93
CA ARG A 26 40.79 -1.57 -22.16
C ARG A 26 42.02 -1.59 -21.26
N GLN A 27 42.71 -0.46 -21.08
CA GLN A 27 43.83 -0.35 -20.14
C GLN A 27 43.39 -0.54 -18.68
N LYS A 28 42.25 0.04 -18.29
CA LYS A 28 41.68 -0.12 -16.93
C LYS A 28 41.24 -1.54 -16.65
N SER A 29 40.68 -2.24 -17.65
CA SER A 29 40.38 -3.68 -17.59
C SER A 29 41.63 -4.52 -17.35
N LEU A 30 42.74 -4.21 -18.05
CA LEU A 30 44.02 -4.92 -17.88
C LEU A 30 44.69 -4.66 -16.53
N ARG A 31 44.45 -3.49 -15.92
CA ARG A 31 44.98 -3.14 -14.58
C ARG A 31 44.10 -3.60 -13.42
N GLY A 32 42.92 -4.14 -13.67
CA GLY A 32 41.93 -4.44 -12.62
C GLY A 32 41.42 -3.18 -11.90
N GLU A 33 41.58 -2.00 -12.50
CA GLU A 33 41.22 -0.69 -11.94
C GLU A 33 39.74 -0.34 -12.15
N SER A 34 38.90 -1.29 -12.56
CA SER A 34 37.43 -1.13 -12.59
C SER A 34 36.82 -0.79 -11.22
N ALA A 35 37.58 -0.92 -10.13
CA ALA A 35 37.17 -0.62 -8.75
C ALA A 35 36.92 0.86 -8.44
N GLY A 36 37.43 1.82 -9.24
CA GLY A 36 37.43 3.23 -8.84
C GLY A 36 36.27 4.09 -9.36
N LEU A 37 35.68 3.73 -10.50
CA LEU A 37 34.60 4.47 -11.13
C LEU A 37 33.69 3.46 -11.81
N VAL A 38 32.92 2.72 -11.02
CA VAL A 38 31.63 2.23 -11.53
C VAL A 38 30.94 3.48 -12.00
N ASN A 39 30.82 3.61 -13.32
CA ASN A 39 30.04 4.63 -13.97
C ASN A 39 28.76 4.80 -13.14
N LYS A 40 28.24 6.01 -12.98
CA LYS A 40 26.85 6.19 -12.50
C LYS A 40 25.89 5.62 -13.56
N GLU A 41 26.03 4.33 -13.91
CA GLU A 41 25.08 3.55 -14.66
C GLU A 41 23.76 3.76 -13.95
N LYS A 42 22.86 4.36 -14.73
CA LYS A 42 21.56 4.86 -14.32
C LYS A 42 20.97 3.85 -13.36
N ARG A 43 20.85 4.23 -12.07
CA ARG A 43 20.05 3.45 -11.12
C ARG A 43 18.75 3.14 -11.82
N ILE A 44 18.49 1.86 -12.05
CA ILE A 44 17.23 1.43 -12.65
C ILE A 44 16.18 1.65 -11.58
N TRP A 45 15.62 2.86 -11.56
CA TRP A 45 14.80 3.36 -10.46
C TRP A 45 13.57 2.49 -10.21
N PHE A 46 13.05 1.85 -11.27
CA PHE A 46 11.90 0.95 -11.19
C PHE A 46 12.22 -0.44 -10.61
N LEU A 47 13.49 -0.83 -10.46
CA LEU A 47 13.89 -2.06 -9.76
C LEU A 47 14.21 -1.85 -8.28
N GLN A 48 14.08 -0.61 -7.79
CA GLN A 48 14.31 -0.29 -6.40
C GLN A 48 13.15 -0.80 -5.54
N ASN A 49 13.46 -1.31 -4.34
CA ASN A 49 12.46 -1.88 -3.43
C ASN A 49 11.30 -0.92 -3.17
N TRP A 50 11.54 0.37 -2.92
CA TRP A 50 10.48 1.35 -2.68
C TRP A 50 9.48 1.46 -3.84
N PHE A 51 9.92 1.38 -5.08
CA PHE A 51 9.03 1.49 -6.23
C PHE A 51 8.26 0.19 -6.44
N VAL A 52 8.97 -0.95 -6.36
CA VAL A 52 8.35 -2.27 -6.49
C VAL A 52 7.28 -2.47 -5.42
N LEU A 53 7.58 -2.14 -4.16
CA LEU A 53 6.64 -2.29 -3.05
C LEU A 53 5.47 -1.32 -3.17
N MET A 54 5.67 -0.08 -3.64
CA MET A 54 4.58 0.85 -3.96
C MET A 54 3.61 0.25 -4.98
N ILE A 55 4.13 -0.29 -6.10
CA ILE A 55 3.29 -0.91 -7.13
C ILE A 55 2.60 -2.17 -6.60
N ALA A 56 3.30 -2.99 -5.81
CA ALA A 56 2.72 -4.18 -5.19
C ALA A 56 1.57 -3.81 -4.23
N GLY A 57 1.78 -2.82 -3.37
CA GLY A 57 0.75 -2.36 -2.44
C GLY A 57 -0.46 -1.74 -3.16
N LEU A 58 -0.23 -0.94 -4.20
CA LEU A 58 -1.28 -0.41 -5.07
C LEU A 58 -2.09 -1.53 -5.74
N ALA A 59 -1.41 -2.51 -6.33
CA ALA A 59 -2.06 -3.63 -7.00
C ALA A 59 -2.90 -4.48 -6.04
N GLY A 60 -2.37 -4.78 -4.85
CA GLY A 60 -3.10 -5.50 -3.80
C GLY A 60 -4.35 -4.76 -3.35
N ALA A 61 -4.25 -3.43 -3.16
CA ALA A 61 -5.38 -2.60 -2.76
C ALA A 61 -6.48 -2.52 -3.84
N LEU A 62 -6.09 -2.31 -5.11
CA LEU A 62 -7.04 -2.25 -6.22
C LEU A 62 -7.69 -3.60 -6.51
N LEU A 63 -6.96 -4.71 -6.32
CA LEU A 63 -7.55 -6.04 -6.43
C LEU A 63 -8.57 -6.28 -5.30
N ALA A 64 -8.27 -5.84 -4.08
CA ALA A 64 -9.22 -5.92 -2.97
C ALA A 64 -10.50 -5.14 -3.28
N TRP A 65 -10.34 -3.91 -3.76
CA TRP A 65 -11.47 -3.09 -4.22
C TRP A 65 -12.28 -3.81 -5.30
N LEU A 66 -11.64 -4.34 -6.34
CA LEU A 66 -12.31 -5.04 -7.45
C LEU A 66 -13.14 -6.25 -6.98
N ILE A 67 -12.68 -6.95 -5.94
CA ILE A 67 -13.36 -8.11 -5.36
C ILE A 67 -14.53 -7.67 -4.46
N ILE A 68 -14.36 -6.60 -3.68
CA ILE A 68 -15.33 -6.14 -2.67
C ILE A 68 -16.47 -5.37 -3.31
N GLU A 69 -16.15 -4.44 -4.21
CA GLU A 69 -17.08 -3.42 -4.66
C GLU A 69 -18.39 -4.01 -5.21
N PRO A 70 -18.37 -5.07 -6.06
CA PRO A 70 -19.61 -5.66 -6.56
C PRO A 70 -20.52 -6.25 -5.47
N MET A 71 -19.95 -6.55 -4.30
CA MET A 71 -20.66 -7.13 -3.16
C MET A 71 -21.08 -6.08 -2.13
N PHE A 72 -20.53 -4.88 -2.20
CA PHE A 72 -20.64 -3.83 -1.18
C PHE A 72 -21.83 -2.91 -1.47
N GLU A 73 -22.72 -2.74 -0.49
CA GLU A 73 -23.79 -1.74 -0.54
C GLU A 73 -23.62 -0.81 0.66
N ASP A 74 -23.36 0.46 0.37
CA ASP A 74 -23.03 1.49 1.37
C ASP A 74 -24.11 1.66 2.42
N MET A 75 -25.35 1.62 1.95
CA MET A 75 -26.54 1.62 2.77
C MET A 75 -27.59 0.68 2.17
N PRO A 76 -28.30 -0.08 3.01
CA PRO A 76 -29.48 -0.83 2.60
C PRO A 76 -30.46 0.07 1.84
N TYR A 77 -30.84 -0.37 0.66
CA TYR A 77 -31.81 0.29 -0.20
C TYR A 77 -33.15 -0.45 -0.16
N TRP A 78 -34.23 0.31 0.09
CA TRP A 78 -35.58 -0.21 0.16
C TRP A 78 -36.53 0.60 -0.70
N ARG A 79 -36.91 0.05 -1.86
CA ARG A 79 -37.86 0.66 -2.78
C ARG A 79 -39.27 0.16 -2.55
N GLY A 80 -40.24 1.07 -2.65
CA GLY A 80 -41.67 0.75 -2.65
C GLY A 80 -42.59 1.97 -2.65
N THR A 81 -43.89 1.72 -2.64
CA THR A 81 -44.91 2.76 -2.52
C THR A 81 -45.12 3.19 -1.07
N ILE A 82 -45.27 4.49 -0.83
CA ILE A 82 -45.59 5.04 0.49
C ILE A 82 -47.02 4.65 0.86
N GLU A 83 -47.19 3.93 1.98
CA GLU A 83 -48.48 3.49 2.52
C GLU A 83 -49.07 4.51 3.50
N SER A 84 -48.23 5.10 4.35
CA SER A 84 -48.62 6.12 5.32
C SER A 84 -47.49 7.10 5.59
N ILE A 85 -47.87 8.33 5.95
CA ILE A 85 -46.97 9.40 6.40
C ILE A 85 -47.58 9.93 7.70
N GLU A 86 -46.85 9.77 8.79
CA GLU A 86 -47.23 10.24 10.12
C GLU A 86 -46.28 11.39 10.51
N PRO A 87 -46.75 12.63 10.64
CA PRO A 87 -45.90 13.74 11.08
C PRO A 87 -45.40 13.50 12.52
N GLY A 88 -44.16 13.86 12.79
CA GLY A 88 -43.51 13.64 14.08
C GLY A 88 -44.11 14.52 15.17
N ALA A 89 -44.34 13.94 16.36
CA ALA A 89 -44.50 14.70 17.59
C ALA A 89 -43.10 14.90 18.19
N ALA A 90 -42.69 16.17 18.37
CA ALA A 90 -41.52 16.72 19.06
C ALA A 90 -40.36 15.78 19.50
N GLU A 91 -39.13 16.23 19.21
CA GLU A 91 -37.80 15.77 19.67
C GLU A 91 -37.72 14.42 20.43
N LEU A 92 -36.98 13.46 19.86
CA LEU A 92 -36.53 12.28 20.62
C LEU A 92 -35.44 12.70 21.62
N GLU A 93 -35.82 13.00 22.87
CA GLU A 93 -34.90 13.32 23.98
C GLU A 93 -33.79 12.26 24.18
N SER A 94 -34.04 11.00 23.80
CA SER A 94 -33.10 9.89 23.94
C SER A 94 -31.96 9.83 22.89
N SER A 95 -31.92 10.76 21.93
CA SER A 95 -31.05 10.65 20.73
C SER A 95 -30.10 11.83 20.52
N GLY A 96 -29.90 12.69 21.53
CA GLY A 96 -28.93 13.79 21.44
C GLY A 96 -29.37 15.00 20.60
N GLY A 97 -30.68 15.26 20.49
CA GLY A 97 -31.21 16.45 19.81
C GLY A 97 -31.50 16.29 18.32
N ILE A 98 -31.63 15.05 17.83
CA ILE A 98 -32.04 14.79 16.44
C ILE A 98 -33.50 15.16 16.25
N GLU A 99 -33.77 16.16 15.40
CA GLU A 99 -35.11 16.59 15.03
C GLU A 99 -35.83 15.47 14.27
N VAL A 100 -37.01 15.06 14.73
CA VAL A 100 -37.85 14.06 14.07
C VAL A 100 -38.92 14.76 13.25
N LEU A 101 -38.82 14.65 11.93
CA LEU A 101 -39.81 15.23 11.01
C LEU A 101 -41.08 14.37 10.94
N GLY A 102 -40.93 13.04 11.02
CA GLY A 102 -42.05 12.10 11.02
C GLY A 102 -41.65 10.66 10.76
N THR A 103 -42.64 9.81 10.50
CA THR A 103 -42.46 8.41 10.13
C THR A 103 -43.16 8.15 8.80
N ILE A 104 -42.49 7.42 7.92
CA ILE A 104 -43.08 6.92 6.68
C ILE A 104 -43.12 5.40 6.69
N LYS A 105 -44.16 4.83 6.07
CA LYS A 105 -44.27 3.37 5.89
C LYS A 105 -44.18 3.02 4.42
N VAL A 106 -43.24 2.14 4.07
CA VAL A 106 -42.96 1.72 2.69
C VAL A 106 -42.85 0.19 2.64
N ARG A 107 -43.74 -0.47 1.89
CA ARG A 107 -43.84 -1.95 1.81
C ARG A 107 -43.83 -2.63 3.18
N GLY A 108 -44.73 -2.21 4.06
CA GLY A 108 -44.84 -2.77 5.41
C GLY A 108 -43.79 -2.27 6.42
N GLN A 109 -42.63 -1.75 5.97
CA GLN A 109 -41.55 -1.30 6.84
C GLN A 109 -41.71 0.17 7.24
N LYS A 110 -41.48 0.49 8.51
CA LYS A 110 -41.49 1.87 9.02
C LYS A 110 -40.08 2.46 9.00
N PHE A 111 -39.98 3.72 8.57
CA PHE A 111 -38.76 4.50 8.55
C PHE A 111 -38.99 5.83 9.27
N LEU A 112 -38.10 6.16 10.20
CA LEU A 112 -38.06 7.45 10.87
C LEU A 112 -37.39 8.47 9.94
N VAL A 113 -38.06 9.58 9.67
CA VAL A 113 -37.52 10.71 8.91
C VAL A 113 -37.08 11.77 9.89
N VAL A 114 -35.81 12.18 9.80
CA VAL A 114 -35.17 13.13 10.71
C VAL A 114 -34.79 14.41 9.96
N GLY A 115 -34.46 15.48 10.68
CA GLY A 115 -34.08 16.77 10.10
C GLY A 115 -32.86 16.69 9.16
N GLU A 116 -32.02 15.67 9.35
CA GLU A 116 -30.85 15.38 8.52
C GLU A 116 -31.16 14.51 7.28
N THR A 117 -32.38 13.99 7.14
CA THR A 117 -32.75 13.18 5.96
C THR A 117 -32.68 14.03 4.70
N GLU A 118 -31.91 13.60 3.70
CA GLU A 118 -31.76 14.31 2.42
C GLU A 118 -32.60 13.69 1.29
N GLU A 119 -33.04 14.49 0.33
CA GLU A 119 -33.58 14.00 -0.93
C GLU A 119 -32.45 13.69 -1.92
N THR A 120 -32.63 12.62 -2.68
CA THR A 120 -31.75 12.27 -3.80
C THR A 120 -32.50 12.33 -5.12
N ARG A 121 -31.81 12.84 -6.15
CA ARG A 121 -32.29 12.89 -7.53
C ARG A 121 -31.19 12.40 -8.44
N GLU A 122 -31.49 11.40 -9.26
CA GLU A 122 -30.53 10.80 -10.20
C GLU A 122 -29.23 10.31 -9.51
N GLY A 123 -29.32 9.89 -8.24
CA GLY A 123 -28.18 9.41 -7.45
C GLY A 123 -27.35 10.49 -6.73
N PHE A 124 -27.71 11.77 -6.86
CA PHE A 124 -27.04 12.89 -6.19
C PHE A 124 -27.89 13.50 -5.09
N LEU A 125 -27.25 14.04 -4.03
CA LEU A 125 -27.94 14.78 -2.98
C LEU A 125 -28.52 16.07 -3.58
N ALA A 126 -29.82 16.24 -3.47
CA ALA A 126 -30.56 17.41 -3.96
C ALA A 126 -30.88 18.43 -2.84
N GLY A 127 -30.70 18.05 -1.58
CA GLY A 127 -30.87 18.93 -0.40
C GLY A 127 -31.67 18.27 0.72
N PRO A 128 -31.95 19.01 1.81
CA PRO A 128 -32.73 18.50 2.93
C PRO A 128 -34.17 18.16 2.49
N LEU A 129 -34.66 17.01 2.92
CA LEU A 129 -36.00 16.53 2.59
C LEU A 129 -37.06 17.34 3.36
N LYS A 130 -38.11 17.78 2.66
CA LYS A 130 -39.30 18.35 3.30
C LYS A 130 -40.41 17.31 3.31
N LEU A 131 -40.88 16.90 4.49
CA LEU A 131 -41.89 15.84 4.63
C LEU A 131 -43.15 16.09 3.78
N GLY A 132 -43.58 17.35 3.64
CA GLY A 132 -44.74 17.73 2.82
C GLY A 132 -44.59 17.51 1.30
N GLN A 133 -43.38 17.18 0.81
CA GLN A 133 -43.17 16.81 -0.59
C GLN A 133 -43.54 15.35 -0.87
N LEU A 134 -43.58 14.50 0.16
CA LEU A 134 -43.94 13.09 0.03
C LEU A 134 -45.45 12.93 -0.06
N LYS A 135 -45.92 12.00 -0.90
CA LYS A 135 -47.34 11.68 -1.06
C LYS A 135 -47.59 10.19 -0.86
N VAL A 136 -48.68 9.86 -0.16
CA VAL A 136 -49.16 8.48 -0.07
C VAL A 136 -49.48 7.98 -1.48
N GLY A 137 -49.03 6.76 -1.80
CA GLY A 137 -49.10 6.15 -3.14
C GLY A 137 -47.93 6.49 -4.07
N GLN A 138 -47.04 7.42 -3.70
CA GLN A 138 -45.82 7.68 -4.46
C GLN A 138 -44.81 6.53 -4.29
N GLU A 139 -44.14 6.14 -5.36
CA GLU A 139 -43.02 5.21 -5.30
C GLU A 139 -41.73 5.95 -4.94
N VAL A 140 -41.01 5.45 -3.93
CA VAL A 140 -39.75 6.02 -3.44
C VAL A 140 -38.74 4.93 -3.17
N GLY A 141 -37.45 5.29 -3.20
CA GLY A 141 -36.36 4.47 -2.70
C GLY A 141 -35.84 5.03 -1.39
N VAL A 142 -35.74 4.22 -0.34
CA VAL A 142 -35.26 4.66 0.97
C VAL A 142 -33.89 4.05 1.23
N TYR A 143 -32.88 4.89 1.37
CA TYR A 143 -31.60 4.51 1.96
C TYR A 143 -31.70 4.66 3.46
N SER A 144 -31.38 3.60 4.18
CA SER A 144 -31.65 3.55 5.61
C SER A 144 -30.48 3.03 6.42
N GLN A 145 -30.46 3.44 7.69
CA GLN A 145 -29.58 2.90 8.70
C GLN A 145 -30.43 2.40 9.86
N SER A 146 -30.11 1.21 10.37
CA SER A 146 -30.84 0.63 11.50
C SER A 146 -29.99 0.64 12.75
N ALA A 147 -30.58 1.07 13.87
CA ALA A 147 -29.98 1.05 15.20
C ALA A 147 -30.96 0.39 16.17
N GLY A 148 -30.74 -0.90 16.46
CA GLY A 148 -31.71 -1.71 17.19
C GLY A 148 -33.01 -1.87 16.38
N ASP A 149 -34.14 -1.58 17.02
CA ASP A 149 -35.47 -1.67 16.39
C ASP A 149 -35.86 -0.42 15.58
N ILE A 150 -35.02 0.63 15.61
CA ILE A 150 -35.28 1.89 14.92
C ILE A 150 -34.56 1.89 13.57
N THR A 151 -35.31 2.07 12.49
CA THR A 151 -34.76 2.29 11.14
C THR A 151 -34.95 3.74 10.75
N VAL A 152 -33.85 4.45 10.51
CA VAL A 152 -33.84 5.87 10.13
C VAL A 152 -33.61 5.98 8.62
N ALA A 153 -34.40 6.81 7.95
CA ALA A 153 -34.17 7.19 6.56
C ALA A 153 -33.03 8.21 6.49
N VAL A 154 -31.92 7.84 5.84
CA VAL A 154 -30.78 8.73 5.62
C VAL A 154 -31.00 9.54 4.35
N CYS A 155 -31.41 8.87 3.27
CA CYS A 155 -31.75 9.53 2.01
C CYS A 155 -33.03 8.94 1.42
N ILE A 156 -33.85 9.78 0.79
CA ILE A 156 -35.01 9.35 0.02
C ILE A 156 -34.81 9.69 -1.46
N ASP A 157 -34.78 8.67 -2.29
CA ASP A 157 -34.82 8.76 -3.74
C ASP A 157 -36.25 8.98 -4.20
N MET A 158 -36.49 10.19 -4.71
CA MET A 158 -37.80 10.64 -5.16
C MET A 158 -38.19 10.07 -6.53
N ASN A 159 -37.23 9.47 -7.27
CA ASN A 159 -37.47 8.85 -8.57
C ASN A 159 -36.64 7.55 -8.69
N PRO A 160 -37.04 6.49 -7.98
CA PRO A 160 -36.24 5.27 -7.84
C PRO A 160 -36.08 4.52 -9.17
N THR A 161 -34.84 4.48 -9.66
CA THR A 161 -34.48 3.71 -10.87
C THR A 161 -33.87 2.34 -10.54
N ARG A 162 -33.25 2.20 -9.36
CA ARG A 162 -32.62 0.96 -8.92
C ARG A 162 -33.67 -0.14 -8.71
N PRO A 163 -33.47 -1.35 -9.26
CA PRO A 163 -34.36 -2.47 -9.00
C PRO A 163 -34.20 -2.95 -7.55
N GLN A 164 -35.31 -3.35 -6.94
CA GLN A 164 -35.31 -4.01 -5.64
C GLN A 164 -35.36 -5.51 -5.83
N ASP A 165 -34.47 -6.24 -5.15
CA ASP A 165 -34.61 -7.68 -5.05
C ASP A 165 -35.83 -8.01 -4.15
N PRO A 166 -36.88 -8.63 -4.68
CA PRO A 166 -38.09 -8.93 -3.91
C PRO A 166 -37.88 -10.09 -2.91
N SER A 167 -36.80 -10.87 -3.04
CA SER A 167 -36.52 -12.02 -2.19
C SER A 167 -35.88 -11.66 -0.85
N LEU A 168 -35.27 -10.47 -0.75
CA LEU A 168 -34.54 -10.02 0.43
C LEU A 168 -35.38 -9.09 1.30
N SER A 169 -35.41 -9.38 2.59
CA SER A 169 -35.93 -8.49 3.63
C SER A 169 -34.92 -7.38 3.96
N LEU A 170 -35.40 -6.28 4.55
CA LEU A 170 -34.51 -5.19 4.99
C LEU A 170 -33.48 -5.67 6.02
N ASN A 171 -33.85 -6.63 6.88
CA ASN A 171 -32.93 -7.22 7.86
C ASN A 171 -31.80 -8.01 7.20
N GLU A 172 -32.07 -8.73 6.11
CA GLU A 172 -31.04 -9.43 5.34
C GLU A 172 -30.13 -8.46 4.59
N LEU A 173 -30.69 -7.37 4.05
CA LEU A 173 -29.89 -6.29 3.43
C LEU A 173 -28.96 -5.61 4.46
N ASN A 174 -29.48 -5.31 5.65
CA ASN A 174 -28.70 -4.80 6.77
C ASN A 174 -27.56 -5.77 7.14
N ALA A 175 -27.89 -7.06 7.35
CA ALA A 175 -26.90 -8.07 7.71
C ALA A 175 -25.80 -8.20 6.64
N ARG A 176 -26.18 -8.18 5.35
CA ARG A 176 -25.24 -8.22 4.24
C ARG A 176 -24.29 -7.02 4.24
N SER A 177 -24.80 -5.79 4.41
CA SER A 177 -23.99 -4.58 4.48
C SER A 177 -23.03 -4.60 5.68
N THR A 178 -23.52 -5.02 6.86
CA THR A 178 -22.70 -5.17 8.07
C THR A 178 -21.56 -6.17 7.86
N VAL A 179 -21.84 -7.36 7.31
CA VAL A 179 -20.81 -8.36 7.01
C VAL A 179 -19.79 -7.84 6.01
N ALA A 180 -20.23 -7.11 4.98
CA ALA A 180 -19.34 -6.51 3.99
C ALA A 180 -18.37 -5.50 4.63
N GLN A 181 -18.85 -4.65 5.55
CA GLN A 181 -18.02 -3.71 6.31
C GLN A 181 -16.97 -4.42 7.17
N PHE A 182 -17.34 -5.53 7.83
CA PHE A 182 -16.40 -6.31 8.64
C PHE A 182 -15.30 -7.00 7.83
N ILE A 183 -15.60 -7.41 6.60
CA ILE A 183 -14.65 -8.12 5.73
C ILE A 183 -13.74 -7.16 4.97
N LEU A 184 -14.20 -5.92 4.72
CA LEU A 184 -13.48 -4.94 3.91
C LEU A 184 -12.05 -4.69 4.41
N PHE A 185 -11.89 -4.31 5.67
CA PHE A 185 -10.57 -4.00 6.24
C PHE A 185 -9.60 -5.20 6.24
N PRO A 186 -10.00 -6.38 6.76
CA PRO A 186 -9.19 -7.59 6.69
C PRO A 186 -8.77 -7.95 5.27
N MET A 187 -9.67 -7.85 4.30
CA MET A 187 -9.38 -8.29 2.94
C MET A 187 -8.46 -7.30 2.20
N VAL A 188 -8.66 -6.00 2.38
CA VAL A 188 -7.73 -4.98 1.86
C VAL A 188 -6.34 -5.19 2.46
N ALA A 189 -6.22 -5.33 3.77
CA ALA A 189 -4.95 -5.59 4.44
C ALA A 189 -4.30 -6.91 3.99
N ALA A 190 -5.10 -7.98 3.84
CA ALA A 190 -4.64 -9.28 3.36
C ALA A 190 -4.05 -9.22 1.95
N LEU A 191 -4.72 -8.53 1.01
CA LEU A 191 -4.27 -8.45 -0.37
C LEU A 191 -3.09 -7.49 -0.55
N ILE A 192 -3.04 -6.38 0.19
CA ILE A 192 -1.83 -5.55 0.22
C ILE A 192 -0.65 -6.37 0.80
N GLY A 193 -0.86 -7.07 1.91
CA GLY A 193 0.14 -7.93 2.53
C GLY A 193 0.62 -9.07 1.62
N LEU A 194 -0.30 -9.70 0.88
CA LEU A 194 -0.01 -10.72 -0.14
C LEU A 194 0.96 -10.19 -1.18
N PHE A 195 0.65 -9.05 -1.80
CA PHE A 195 1.44 -8.51 -2.90
C PHE A 195 2.79 -7.98 -2.42
N ILE A 196 2.82 -7.25 -1.30
CA ILE A 196 4.08 -6.78 -0.68
C ILE A 196 4.97 -7.97 -0.30
N GLY A 197 4.42 -9.01 0.32
CA GLY A 197 5.16 -10.22 0.68
C GLY A 197 5.68 -10.98 -0.55
N ALA A 198 4.89 -11.04 -1.63
CA ALA A 198 5.27 -11.73 -2.87
C ALA A 198 6.29 -10.96 -3.72
N ALA A 199 6.35 -9.63 -3.57
CA ALA A 199 7.07 -8.72 -4.46
C ALA A 199 8.53 -9.11 -4.69
N ASP A 200 9.29 -9.35 -3.62
CA ASP A 200 10.71 -9.69 -3.74
C ASP A 200 10.92 -11.05 -4.43
N GLY A 201 10.06 -12.04 -4.14
CA GLY A 201 10.10 -13.33 -4.81
C GLY A 201 9.78 -13.22 -6.30
N LEU A 202 8.80 -12.41 -6.69
CA LEU A 202 8.43 -12.18 -8.09
C LEU A 202 9.56 -11.49 -8.87
N VAL A 203 10.10 -10.41 -8.32
CA VAL A 203 11.20 -9.65 -8.96
C VAL A 203 12.46 -10.50 -9.08
N CYS A 204 12.77 -11.31 -8.07
CA CYS A 204 13.94 -12.19 -8.09
C CYS A 204 13.71 -13.52 -8.81
N ARG A 205 12.55 -13.73 -9.46
CA ARG A 205 12.18 -14.98 -10.15
C ARG A 205 12.24 -16.22 -9.25
N MET A 206 11.85 -16.05 -7.99
CA MET A 206 11.71 -17.11 -6.98
C MET A 206 10.23 -17.37 -6.68
N PRO A 207 9.51 -18.19 -7.47
CA PRO A 207 8.06 -18.36 -7.34
C PRO A 207 7.67 -18.97 -5.99
N MET A 208 8.45 -19.91 -5.46
CA MET A 208 8.17 -20.49 -4.14
C MET A 208 8.35 -19.48 -3.01
N ARG A 209 9.36 -18.60 -3.10
CA ARG A 209 9.52 -17.50 -2.13
C ARG A 209 8.37 -16.51 -2.24
N ALA A 210 7.95 -16.18 -3.46
CA ALA A 210 6.78 -15.31 -3.67
C ALA A 210 5.52 -15.92 -3.05
N LEU A 211 5.28 -17.22 -3.26
CA LEU A 211 4.12 -17.93 -2.72
C LEU A 211 4.14 -17.98 -1.19
N ILE A 212 5.26 -18.34 -0.57
CA ILE A 212 5.37 -18.46 0.88
C ILE A 212 5.28 -17.09 1.53
N SER A 213 6.08 -16.12 1.08
CA SER A 213 6.08 -14.77 1.66
C SER A 213 4.77 -14.05 1.41
N GLY A 214 4.17 -14.21 0.23
CA GLY A 214 2.84 -13.71 -0.08
C GLY A 214 1.78 -14.37 0.79
N GLY A 215 1.80 -15.70 0.94
CA GLY A 215 0.85 -16.43 1.80
C GLY A 215 0.94 -16.01 3.27
N ILE A 216 2.15 -15.82 3.80
CA ILE A 216 2.36 -15.28 5.15
C ILE A 216 1.83 -13.84 5.24
N GLY A 217 2.13 -13.01 4.24
CA GLY A 217 1.60 -11.64 4.15
C GLY A 217 0.07 -11.59 4.13
N LEU A 218 -0.58 -12.51 3.41
CA LEU A 218 -2.03 -12.65 3.36
C LEU A 218 -2.61 -13.00 4.74
N ILE A 219 -2.04 -14.00 5.41
CA ILE A 219 -2.53 -14.45 6.72
C ILE A 219 -2.34 -13.34 7.77
N VAL A 220 -1.15 -12.76 7.83
CA VAL A 220 -0.82 -11.69 8.78
C VAL A 220 -1.65 -10.44 8.50
N GLY A 221 -1.82 -10.07 7.23
CA GLY A 221 -2.68 -8.96 6.81
C GLY A 221 -4.15 -9.19 7.13
N CYS A 222 -4.67 -10.42 6.95
CA CYS A 222 -6.05 -10.76 7.26
C CYS A 222 -6.32 -10.70 8.77
N LEU A 223 -5.54 -11.46 9.57
CA LEU A 223 -5.70 -11.53 11.02
C LEU A 223 -5.41 -10.17 11.68
N GLY A 224 -4.35 -9.52 11.24
CA GLY A 224 -3.99 -8.19 11.70
C GLY A 224 -5.02 -7.14 11.29
N GLY A 225 -5.50 -7.17 10.05
CA GLY A 225 -6.56 -6.29 9.55
C GLY A 225 -7.85 -6.43 10.36
N PHE A 226 -8.22 -7.64 10.75
CA PHE A 226 -9.36 -7.89 11.63
C PHE A 226 -9.16 -7.30 13.03
N VAL A 227 -8.02 -7.53 13.67
CA VAL A 227 -7.73 -6.97 15.01
C VAL A 227 -7.67 -5.44 14.97
N THR A 228 -6.95 -4.90 13.99
CA THR A 228 -6.79 -3.46 13.82
C THR A 228 -8.08 -2.77 13.42
N TYR A 229 -9.02 -3.45 12.74
CA TYR A 229 -10.36 -2.91 12.47
C TYR A 229 -11.07 -2.46 13.74
N PHE A 230 -11.11 -3.29 14.79
CA PHE A 230 -11.76 -2.91 16.05
C PHE A 230 -11.04 -1.75 16.74
N LEU A 231 -9.71 -1.79 16.78
CA LEU A 231 -8.91 -0.72 17.38
C LEU A 231 -9.08 0.60 16.62
N ALA A 232 -9.04 0.56 15.30
CA ALA A 232 -9.22 1.72 14.43
C ALA A 232 -10.63 2.30 14.57
N ASN A 233 -11.68 1.48 14.59
CA ASN A 233 -13.05 1.96 14.78
C ASN A 233 -13.27 2.54 16.18
N MET A 234 -12.66 1.97 17.22
CA MET A 234 -12.74 2.53 18.57
C MET A 234 -12.12 3.93 18.62
N VAL A 235 -10.92 4.10 18.06
CA VAL A 235 -10.24 5.40 18.01
C VAL A 235 -11.00 6.39 17.11
N TYR A 236 -11.40 5.95 15.92
CA TYR A 236 -12.13 6.76 14.95
C TYR A 236 -13.47 7.22 15.50
N GLY A 237 -14.20 6.36 16.21
CA GLY A 237 -15.47 6.69 16.85
C GLY A 237 -15.33 7.78 17.91
N VAL A 238 -14.31 7.69 18.78
CA VAL A 238 -14.03 8.72 19.79
C VAL A 238 -13.69 10.07 19.14
N ILE A 239 -12.84 10.06 18.11
CA ILE A 239 -12.45 11.28 17.39
C ILE A 239 -13.65 11.86 16.63
N THR A 240 -14.49 11.02 16.05
CA THR A 240 -15.70 11.43 15.35
C THR A 240 -16.69 12.09 16.30
N ALA A 241 -16.95 11.49 17.47
CA ALA A 241 -17.79 12.09 18.50
C ALA A 241 -17.27 13.45 18.98
N PHE A 242 -15.95 13.63 19.03
CA PHE A 242 -15.33 14.92 19.33
C PHE A 242 -15.47 15.93 18.16
N ALA A 243 -15.24 15.47 16.93
CA ALA A 243 -15.36 16.29 15.72
C ALA A 243 -16.78 16.85 15.53
N HIS A 244 -17.81 16.07 15.85
CA HIS A 244 -19.21 16.51 15.80
C HIS A 244 -19.55 17.64 16.78
N LYS A 245 -18.71 17.94 17.78
CA LYS A 245 -18.88 19.13 18.62
C LYS A 245 -18.57 20.44 17.88
N PHE A 246 -17.97 20.35 16.70
CA PHE A 246 -17.59 21.47 15.84
C PHE A 246 -18.40 21.45 14.54
N THR A 247 -19.72 21.53 14.65
CA THR A 247 -20.64 21.73 13.53
C THR A 247 -20.41 23.08 12.87
N GLY A 248 -20.41 23.13 11.53
CA GLY A 248 -20.29 24.36 10.75
C GLY A 248 -21.63 25.06 10.54
N ASP A 249 -21.59 26.29 10.02
CA ASP A 249 -22.79 27.11 9.75
C ASP A 249 -23.66 26.57 8.60
N ALA A 250 -23.15 25.62 7.82
CA ALA A 250 -23.92 24.88 6.83
C ALA A 250 -24.69 23.75 7.54
N VAL A 251 -26.02 23.73 7.39
CA VAL A 251 -26.90 22.67 7.91
C VAL A 251 -26.30 21.29 7.59
N GLY A 252 -25.95 20.52 8.63
CA GLY A 252 -25.40 19.16 8.51
C GLY A 252 -23.91 19.05 8.14
N GLY A 253 -23.18 20.16 7.96
CA GLY A 253 -21.76 20.15 7.60
C GLY A 253 -20.82 20.27 8.80
N LEU A 254 -19.70 19.53 8.79
CA LEU A 254 -18.59 19.77 9.72
C LEU A 254 -17.92 21.12 9.43
N SER A 255 -17.57 21.87 10.47
CA SER A 255 -16.69 23.04 10.32
C SER A 255 -15.31 22.63 9.79
N THR A 256 -14.49 23.56 9.32
CA THR A 256 -13.09 23.29 8.92
C THR A 256 -12.32 22.55 10.01
N THR A 257 -12.54 22.91 11.28
CA THR A 257 -11.94 22.25 12.45
C THR A 257 -12.47 20.84 12.64
N GLY A 258 -13.79 20.64 12.56
CA GLY A 258 -14.41 19.32 12.63
C GLY A 258 -13.91 18.38 11.51
N PHE A 259 -13.79 18.91 10.30
CA PHE A 259 -13.22 18.20 9.15
C PHE A 259 -11.76 17.81 9.40
N ALA A 260 -10.92 18.71 9.94
CA ALA A 260 -9.54 18.38 10.27
C ALA A 260 -9.43 17.22 11.28
N PHE A 261 -10.29 17.19 12.30
CA PHE A 261 -10.35 16.05 13.23
C PHE A 261 -10.75 14.74 12.54
N GLN A 262 -11.68 14.78 11.59
CA GLN A 262 -12.05 13.61 10.80
C GLN A 262 -10.87 13.07 9.98
N VAL A 263 -10.13 13.95 9.30
CA VAL A 263 -8.93 13.57 8.52
C VAL A 263 -7.87 12.96 9.44
N ILE A 264 -7.63 13.55 10.61
CA ILE A 264 -6.68 13.01 11.61
C ILE A 264 -7.14 11.64 12.11
N GLY A 265 -8.42 11.49 12.46
CA GLY A 265 -8.97 10.22 12.93
C GLY A 265 -8.80 9.11 11.91
N ARG A 266 -9.05 9.41 10.63
CA ARG A 266 -8.86 8.47 9.53
C ARG A 266 -7.39 8.12 9.32
N ALA A 267 -6.49 9.11 9.40
CA ALA A 267 -5.06 8.89 9.32
C ALA A 267 -4.56 7.95 10.43
N ILE A 268 -5.03 8.11 11.66
CA ILE A 268 -4.69 7.21 12.77
C ILE A 268 -5.24 5.81 12.52
N GLY A 269 -6.49 5.68 12.06
CA GLY A 269 -7.09 4.39 11.71
C GLY A 269 -6.28 3.62 10.66
N TRP A 270 -5.84 4.30 9.59
CA TRP A 270 -4.99 3.70 8.56
C TRP A 270 -3.55 3.46 9.01
N ALA A 271 -3.00 4.27 9.91
CA ALA A 271 -1.71 3.99 10.54
C ALA A 271 -1.74 2.69 11.34
N LEU A 272 -2.84 2.45 12.08
CA LEU A 272 -3.05 1.18 12.79
C LEU A 272 -3.16 0.01 11.82
N ALA A 273 -3.96 0.12 10.75
CA ALA A 273 -4.05 -0.92 9.74
C ALA A 273 -2.68 -1.20 9.07
N GLY A 274 -1.92 -0.14 8.77
CA GLY A 274 -0.60 -0.21 8.16
C GLY A 274 0.43 -0.97 9.00
N THR A 275 0.29 -1.01 10.33
CA THR A 275 1.17 -1.82 11.19
C THR A 275 1.24 -3.27 10.73
N THR A 276 0.11 -3.86 10.35
CA THR A 276 -0.04 -5.31 10.12
C THR A 276 0.46 -5.73 8.74
N VAL A 277 0.15 -4.92 7.73
CA VAL A 277 0.57 -5.11 6.34
C VAL A 277 2.10 -5.19 6.24
N GLY A 278 2.81 -4.38 7.02
CA GLY A 278 4.27 -4.34 7.03
C GLY A 278 4.96 -5.56 7.67
N LEU A 279 4.29 -6.31 8.55
CA LEU A 279 4.95 -7.39 9.33
C LEU A 279 5.24 -8.64 8.50
N GLY A 280 4.42 -8.91 7.47
CA GLY A 280 4.42 -10.17 6.73
C GLY A 280 5.78 -10.54 6.16
N GLN A 281 6.46 -9.59 5.53
CA GLN A 281 7.77 -9.80 4.91
C GLN A 281 8.85 -10.15 5.95
N GLY A 282 8.87 -9.46 7.11
CA GLY A 282 9.82 -9.73 8.19
C GLY A 282 9.64 -11.11 8.82
N ILE A 283 8.38 -11.53 9.00
CA ILE A 283 8.04 -12.86 9.51
C ILE A 283 8.44 -13.94 8.49
N ALA A 284 8.07 -13.76 7.22
CA ALA A 284 8.35 -14.72 6.17
C ALA A 284 9.85 -14.95 5.95
N LEU A 285 10.63 -13.86 5.97
CA LEU A 285 12.07 -13.91 5.77
C LEU A 285 12.85 -14.12 7.06
N LYS A 286 12.18 -14.32 8.20
CA LYS A 286 12.80 -14.55 9.52
C LYS A 286 13.85 -13.48 9.87
N SER A 287 13.54 -12.22 9.59
CA SER A 287 14.45 -11.09 9.85
C SER A 287 13.82 -10.06 10.76
N LYS A 288 14.45 -9.82 11.92
CA LYS A 288 14.06 -8.77 12.86
C LYS A 288 14.17 -7.38 12.24
N ARG A 289 15.17 -7.15 11.38
CA ARG A 289 15.38 -5.87 10.69
C ARG A 289 14.20 -5.58 9.76
N LEU A 290 13.88 -6.53 8.87
CA LEU A 290 12.75 -6.39 7.95
C LEU A 290 11.41 -6.30 8.68
N PHE A 291 11.26 -6.99 9.81
CA PHE A 291 10.07 -6.87 10.66
C PHE A 291 9.87 -5.43 11.17
N ILE A 292 10.93 -4.80 11.69
CA ILE A 292 10.87 -3.42 12.18
C ILE A 292 10.67 -2.43 11.03
N TYR A 293 11.38 -2.62 9.91
CA TYR A 293 11.27 -1.72 8.75
C TYR A 293 9.88 -1.75 8.16
N GLY A 294 9.31 -2.95 8.03
CA GLY A 294 7.92 -3.16 7.63
C GLY A 294 6.94 -2.48 8.57
N LEU A 295 7.08 -2.66 9.89
CA LEU A 295 6.21 -2.02 10.89
C LEU A 295 6.26 -0.49 10.78
N VAL A 296 7.45 0.11 10.80
CA VAL A 296 7.63 1.56 10.76
C VAL A 296 7.12 2.13 9.43
N GLY A 297 7.50 1.51 8.32
CA GLY A 297 7.06 1.93 6.99
C GLY A 297 5.55 1.79 6.82
N GLY A 298 4.95 0.72 7.36
CA GLY A 298 3.52 0.49 7.36
C GLY A 298 2.75 1.55 8.14
N VAL A 299 3.18 1.87 9.37
CA VAL A 299 2.56 2.94 10.19
C VAL A 299 2.63 4.29 9.50
N VAL A 300 3.82 4.68 9.03
CA VAL A 300 4.01 6.00 8.41
C VAL A 300 3.28 6.07 7.07
N GLY A 301 3.32 5.01 6.26
CA GLY A 301 2.60 4.93 5.00
C GLY A 301 1.09 4.94 5.16
N GLY A 302 0.57 4.27 6.20
CA GLY A 302 -0.85 4.30 6.56
C GLY A 302 -1.29 5.68 7.04
N LEU A 303 -0.48 6.35 7.87
CA LEU A 303 -0.73 7.72 8.31
C LEU A 303 -0.80 8.69 7.13
N ILE A 304 0.22 8.68 6.26
CA ILE A 304 0.27 9.53 5.06
C ILE A 304 -0.90 9.21 4.13
N GLY A 305 -1.18 7.93 3.87
CA GLY A 305 -2.28 7.50 3.02
C GLY A 305 -3.63 7.99 3.54
N GLY A 306 -3.88 7.89 4.85
CA GLY A 306 -5.11 8.38 5.46
C GLY A 306 -5.22 9.91 5.48
N LEU A 307 -4.13 10.65 5.63
CA LEU A 307 -4.12 12.12 5.48
C LEU A 307 -4.41 12.57 4.04
N LEU A 308 -3.94 11.80 3.06
CA LEU A 308 -4.15 12.08 1.64
C LEU A 308 -5.53 11.63 1.13
N PHE A 309 -6.25 10.82 1.91
CA PHE A 309 -7.54 10.24 1.51
C PHE A 309 -8.57 11.32 1.14
N ASP A 310 -8.88 12.25 2.04
CA ASP A 310 -9.90 13.29 1.79
C ASP A 310 -9.49 14.29 0.70
N PRO A 311 -8.27 14.87 0.71
CA PRO A 311 -7.87 15.83 -0.32
C PRO A 311 -7.89 15.24 -1.73
N ILE A 312 -7.46 13.98 -1.88
CA ILE A 312 -7.47 13.29 -3.17
C ILE A 312 -8.91 12.99 -3.59
N GLY A 313 -9.77 12.55 -2.67
CA GLY A 313 -11.20 12.37 -2.93
C GLY A 313 -11.86 13.65 -3.43
N LEU A 314 -11.63 14.78 -2.74
CA LEU A 314 -12.14 16.09 -3.12
C LEU A 314 -11.67 16.53 -4.52
N LEU A 315 -10.38 16.29 -4.83
CA LEU A 315 -9.76 16.71 -6.08
C LEU A 315 -10.19 15.87 -7.28
N LEU A 316 -10.31 14.55 -7.12
CA LEU A 316 -10.58 13.63 -8.23
C LEU A 316 -12.06 13.47 -8.55
N ILE A 317 -12.92 13.55 -7.54
CA ILE A 317 -14.37 13.29 -7.69
C ILE A 317 -15.15 14.61 -7.74
N GLY A 318 -14.48 15.73 -7.44
CA GLY A 318 -15.11 17.03 -7.20
C GLY A 318 -15.94 16.98 -5.92
N GLY A 319 -16.16 18.11 -5.26
CA GLY A 319 -17.07 18.20 -4.11
C GLY A 319 -18.54 17.88 -4.43
N GLY A 320 -18.82 17.15 -5.52
CA GLY A 320 -20.13 16.65 -5.87
C GLY A 320 -20.61 15.71 -4.77
N LYS A 321 -21.69 16.11 -4.12
CA LYS A 321 -22.41 15.35 -3.11
C LYS A 321 -23.05 14.10 -3.73
N GLN A 322 -22.25 13.13 -4.19
CA GLN A 322 -22.75 11.80 -4.52
C GLN A 322 -23.27 11.18 -3.23
N ALA A 323 -24.58 10.95 -3.20
CA ALA A 323 -25.30 10.56 -2.00
C ALA A 323 -25.07 9.10 -1.61
N VAL A 324 -24.76 8.24 -2.60
CA VAL A 324 -25.12 6.81 -2.52
C VAL A 324 -24.07 5.85 -3.11
N VAL A 325 -23.19 6.30 -4.01
CA VAL A 325 -22.28 5.41 -4.77
C VAL A 325 -20.84 5.90 -4.62
N GLY A 326 -20.12 5.36 -3.63
CA GLY A 326 -18.74 5.72 -3.30
C GLY A 326 -17.67 4.92 -4.04
N ASP A 327 -18.05 4.12 -5.03
CA ASP A 327 -17.25 3.02 -5.56
C ASP A 327 -15.88 3.47 -6.06
N VAL A 328 -15.85 4.51 -6.90
CA VAL A 328 -14.60 5.06 -7.44
C VAL A 328 -13.77 5.73 -6.35
N SER A 329 -14.42 6.34 -5.34
CA SER A 329 -13.75 6.96 -4.19
C SER A 329 -13.00 5.93 -3.34
N ARG A 330 -13.61 4.77 -3.10
CA ARG A 330 -12.97 3.66 -2.38
C ARG A 330 -11.78 3.11 -3.15
N GLY A 331 -11.93 2.88 -4.45
CA GLY A 331 -10.84 2.38 -5.29
C GLY A 331 -9.62 3.31 -5.26
N VAL A 332 -9.85 4.61 -5.45
CA VAL A 332 -8.81 5.65 -5.34
C VAL A 332 -8.21 5.67 -3.93
N GLY A 333 -9.05 5.71 -2.90
CA GLY A 333 -8.61 5.80 -1.50
C GLY A 333 -7.77 4.60 -1.08
N PHE A 334 -8.24 3.37 -1.31
CA PHE A 334 -7.47 2.17 -1.03
C PHE A 334 -6.20 2.10 -1.88
N GLY A 335 -6.27 2.50 -3.15
CA GLY A 335 -5.10 2.56 -4.02
C GLY A 335 -4.01 3.48 -3.48
N VAL A 336 -4.38 4.68 -3.02
CA VAL A 336 -3.46 5.63 -2.37
C VAL A 336 -2.83 5.01 -1.12
N ILE A 337 -3.64 4.41 -0.25
CA ILE A 337 -3.14 3.77 0.98
C ILE A 337 -2.18 2.62 0.67
N GLY A 338 -2.54 1.73 -0.25
CA GLY A 338 -1.69 0.62 -0.68
C GLY A 338 -0.36 1.12 -1.25
N ALA A 339 -0.41 2.14 -2.10
CA ALA A 339 0.77 2.77 -2.68
C ALA A 339 1.66 3.41 -1.61
N THR A 340 1.11 4.21 -0.69
CA THR A 340 1.89 4.91 0.35
C THR A 340 2.46 3.95 1.38
N VAL A 341 1.74 2.89 1.76
CA VAL A 341 2.23 1.82 2.64
C VAL A 341 3.42 1.10 1.98
N GLY A 342 3.26 0.62 0.75
CA GLY A 342 4.34 -0.05 0.03
C GLY A 342 5.55 0.86 -0.21
N PHE A 343 5.31 2.10 -0.61
CA PHE A 343 6.34 3.13 -0.78
C PHE A 343 7.13 3.36 0.51
N MET A 344 6.45 3.61 1.62
CA MET A 344 7.10 3.92 2.89
C MET A 344 7.84 2.72 3.48
N ILE A 345 7.35 1.49 3.30
CA ILE A 345 8.11 0.28 3.66
C ILE A 345 9.46 0.27 2.93
N GLY A 346 9.46 0.44 1.61
CA GLY A 346 10.71 0.42 0.87
C GLY A 346 11.59 1.66 1.09
N ILE A 347 11.02 2.82 1.44
CA ILE A 347 11.81 3.99 1.88
C ILE A 347 12.48 3.72 3.22
N VAL A 348 11.78 3.14 4.18
CA VAL A 348 12.38 2.77 5.48
C VAL A 348 13.48 1.73 5.27
N GLU A 349 13.28 0.72 4.43
CA GLU A 349 14.35 -0.22 4.05
C GLU A 349 15.55 0.49 3.41
N LEU A 350 15.30 1.43 2.49
CA LEU A 350 16.34 2.20 1.82
C LEU A 350 17.12 3.10 2.79
N LEU A 351 16.44 3.71 3.76
CA LEU A 351 17.05 4.61 4.75
C LEU A 351 17.69 3.86 5.91
N ALA A 352 17.23 2.66 6.24
CA ALA A 352 17.74 1.89 7.38
C ALA A 352 18.81 0.87 7.00
N ARG A 353 19.08 0.66 5.70
CA ARG A 353 20.13 -0.26 5.26
C ARG A 353 21.53 0.23 5.62
N ASP A 354 22.30 -0.65 6.25
CA ASP A 354 23.73 -0.43 6.52
C ASP A 354 24.61 -0.92 5.36
N ALA A 355 24.24 -2.04 4.73
CA ALA A 355 25.00 -2.66 3.64
C ALA A 355 24.10 -3.33 2.60
N TRP A 356 24.57 -3.37 1.35
CA TRP A 356 23.88 -4.01 0.23
C TRP A 356 24.88 -4.50 -0.84
N LEU A 357 24.47 -5.50 -1.59
CA LEU A 357 25.18 -6.00 -2.77
C LEU A 357 24.48 -5.46 -4.03
N LYS A 358 25.16 -4.63 -4.82
CA LYS A 358 24.67 -4.19 -6.12
C LYS A 358 25.14 -5.16 -7.19
N MET A 359 24.23 -5.82 -7.91
CA MET A 359 24.62 -6.66 -9.05
C MET A 359 25.14 -5.75 -10.18
N ILE A 360 26.40 -5.94 -10.57
CA ILE A 360 27.05 -5.20 -11.65
C ILE A 360 26.99 -6.02 -12.95
N GLU A 361 27.18 -7.34 -12.85
CA GLU A 361 27.09 -8.27 -13.97
C GLU A 361 26.18 -9.44 -13.60
N GLY A 362 25.25 -9.80 -14.50
CA GLY A 362 24.30 -10.90 -14.32
C GLY A 362 22.88 -10.57 -14.80
N PRO A 363 21.94 -11.52 -14.71
CA PRO A 363 20.57 -11.36 -15.23
C PRO A 363 19.75 -10.23 -14.57
N LEU A 364 20.13 -9.81 -13.38
CA LEU A 364 19.48 -8.76 -12.59
C LEU A 364 20.42 -7.55 -12.39
N ALA A 365 21.30 -7.27 -13.36
CA ALA A 365 22.22 -6.14 -13.29
C ALA A 365 21.50 -4.83 -12.94
N GLY A 366 22.06 -4.09 -11.98
CA GLY A 366 21.47 -2.88 -11.40
C GLY A 366 20.59 -3.12 -10.17
N LYS A 367 20.12 -4.35 -9.90
CA LYS A 367 19.38 -4.66 -8.67
C LYS A 367 20.31 -4.60 -7.45
N GLU A 368 19.79 -4.01 -6.38
CA GLU A 368 20.46 -3.95 -5.08
C GLU A 368 19.83 -4.98 -4.14
N PHE A 369 20.64 -5.89 -3.59
CA PHE A 369 20.23 -6.89 -2.62
C PHE A 369 20.63 -6.42 -1.23
N LEU A 370 19.63 -6.22 -0.37
CA LEU A 370 19.84 -5.79 1.01
C LEU A 370 20.57 -6.90 1.81
N VAL A 371 21.50 -6.50 2.68
CA VAL A 371 22.03 -7.41 3.71
C VAL A 371 21.15 -7.27 4.96
N PHE A 372 20.22 -8.22 5.15
CA PHE A 372 19.16 -8.12 6.17
C PHE A 372 19.14 -9.23 7.22
N LYS A 373 20.04 -10.21 7.12
CA LYS A 373 20.28 -11.24 8.13
C LYS A 373 21.75 -11.24 8.54
N ASP A 374 22.02 -11.79 9.72
CA ASP A 374 23.38 -11.98 10.20
C ASP A 374 24.13 -13.05 9.38
N VAL A 375 23.39 -13.98 8.77
CA VAL A 375 23.91 -15.00 7.85
C VAL A 375 23.00 -15.05 6.63
N MET A 376 23.57 -14.87 5.44
CA MET A 376 22.85 -14.97 4.17
C MET A 376 23.55 -15.95 3.22
N ALA A 377 22.81 -16.90 2.68
CA ALA A 377 23.32 -17.85 1.69
C ALA A 377 23.21 -17.30 0.26
N ILE A 378 24.24 -17.55 -0.55
CA ILE A 378 24.31 -17.16 -1.96
C ILE A 378 24.57 -18.42 -2.80
N GLY A 379 23.77 -18.68 -3.83
CA GLY A 379 23.95 -19.83 -4.71
C GLY A 379 22.80 -20.07 -5.70
N SER A 380 22.86 -21.19 -6.42
CA SER A 380 21.87 -21.63 -7.41
C SER A 380 20.70 -22.38 -6.80
N SER A 381 20.66 -22.57 -5.48
CA SER A 381 19.46 -23.10 -4.83
C SER A 381 18.40 -21.99 -4.68
N PRO A 382 17.11 -22.27 -5.00
CA PRO A 382 16.00 -21.38 -4.66
C PRO A 382 15.78 -21.16 -3.16
N ARG A 383 16.50 -21.90 -2.30
CA ARG A 383 16.52 -21.72 -0.84
C ARG A 383 17.54 -20.68 -0.37
N SER A 384 18.44 -20.26 -1.25
CA SER A 384 19.44 -19.23 -0.97
C SER A 384 18.78 -17.86 -0.78
N ASP A 385 19.30 -17.04 0.14
CA ASP A 385 18.79 -15.69 0.37
C ASP A 385 19.00 -14.79 -0.84
N ILE A 386 20.14 -14.97 -1.52
CA ILE A 386 20.45 -14.42 -2.83
C ILE A 386 20.56 -15.58 -3.83
N TYR A 387 19.49 -15.75 -4.60
CA TYR A 387 19.37 -16.80 -5.61
C TYR A 387 19.98 -16.34 -6.94
N LEU A 388 21.00 -17.08 -7.40
CA LEU A 388 21.64 -16.88 -8.70
C LEU A 388 21.13 -17.97 -9.65
N PHE A 389 20.14 -17.62 -10.48
CA PHE A 389 19.55 -18.57 -11.43
C PHE A 389 20.33 -18.60 -12.74
N ASN A 390 20.27 -19.76 -13.41
CA ASN A 390 20.77 -19.95 -14.78
C ASN A 390 22.29 -19.67 -14.94
N ASP A 391 23.09 -20.11 -13.97
CA ASP A 391 24.55 -20.05 -14.01
C ASP A 391 25.16 -21.38 -13.54
N ASP A 392 25.62 -22.19 -14.50
CA ASP A 392 26.18 -23.54 -14.25
C ASP A 392 27.48 -23.53 -13.44
N ASN A 393 28.14 -22.36 -13.36
CA ASN A 393 29.35 -22.18 -12.56
C ASN A 393 29.03 -21.87 -11.08
N VAL A 394 27.77 -21.59 -10.76
CA VAL A 394 27.33 -21.38 -9.38
C VAL A 394 26.91 -22.72 -8.76
N LEU A 395 27.22 -22.91 -7.48
CA LEU A 395 26.84 -24.09 -6.72
C LEU A 395 25.53 -23.82 -5.99
N ASP A 396 24.79 -24.88 -5.64
CA ASP A 396 23.53 -24.75 -4.89
C ASP A 396 23.70 -23.88 -3.65
N HIS A 397 24.80 -24.10 -2.92
CA HIS A 397 25.34 -23.21 -1.89
C HIS A 397 26.77 -22.87 -2.29
N HIS A 398 27.01 -21.67 -2.83
CA HIS A 398 28.31 -21.24 -3.36
C HIS A 398 29.09 -20.35 -2.39
N GLY A 399 28.38 -19.52 -1.62
CA GLY A 399 29.01 -18.68 -0.61
C GLY A 399 28.04 -18.27 0.49
N THR A 400 28.61 -17.80 1.60
CA THR A 400 27.87 -17.32 2.76
C THR A 400 28.36 -15.94 3.14
N LEU A 401 27.44 -14.99 3.22
CA LEU A 401 27.70 -13.66 3.75
C LEU A 401 27.38 -13.66 5.25
N ARG A 402 28.33 -13.29 6.10
CA ARG A 402 28.15 -13.12 7.55
C ARG A 402 28.31 -11.66 7.94
N VAL A 403 27.43 -11.19 8.82
CA VAL A 403 27.58 -9.90 9.49
C VAL A 403 28.08 -10.16 10.90
N VAL A 404 29.25 -9.62 11.23
CA VAL A 404 29.89 -9.75 12.56
C VAL A 404 30.12 -8.35 13.11
N GLY A 405 29.23 -7.92 14.03
CA GLY A 405 29.20 -6.54 14.50
C GLY A 405 28.84 -5.59 13.35
N GLU A 406 29.76 -4.68 13.01
CA GLU A 406 29.60 -3.76 11.88
C GLU A 406 30.30 -4.25 10.60
N GLU A 407 31.08 -5.33 10.68
CA GLU A 407 31.83 -5.87 9.56
C GLU A 407 31.04 -6.94 8.83
N CYS A 408 31.34 -7.10 7.54
CA CYS A 408 30.75 -8.13 6.71
C CYS A 408 31.86 -9.03 6.15
N GLU A 409 31.67 -10.33 6.25
CA GLU A 409 32.61 -11.35 5.78
C GLU A 409 31.91 -12.22 4.73
N ILE A 410 32.63 -12.57 3.67
CA ILE A 410 32.18 -13.53 2.66
C ILE A 410 33.02 -14.79 2.77
N GLU A 411 32.36 -15.94 2.84
CA GLU A 411 32.97 -17.27 2.90
C GLU A 411 32.63 -18.05 1.62
N SER A 412 33.61 -18.71 1.02
CA SER A 412 33.43 -19.64 -0.09
C SER A 412 33.16 -21.05 0.44
N THR A 413 32.18 -21.75 -0.12
CA THR A 413 31.86 -23.13 0.29
C THR A 413 32.70 -24.18 -0.42
N SER A 414 33.32 -23.83 -1.55
CA SER A 414 34.15 -24.74 -2.35
C SER A 414 35.49 -24.11 -2.70
N ALA A 415 36.52 -24.95 -2.80
CA ALA A 415 37.83 -24.57 -3.32
C ALA A 415 37.89 -24.68 -4.86
N ASP A 416 37.10 -25.57 -5.47
CA ASP A 416 37.10 -25.82 -6.92
C ASP A 416 36.36 -24.74 -7.70
N ARG A 417 35.36 -24.14 -7.05
CA ARG A 417 34.59 -22.99 -7.57
C ARG A 417 34.62 -21.89 -6.52
N PRO A 418 35.76 -21.19 -6.36
CA PRO A 418 35.93 -20.24 -5.28
C PRO A 418 35.13 -18.95 -5.55
N VAL A 419 34.60 -18.37 -4.48
CA VAL A 419 34.20 -16.95 -4.50
C VAL A 419 35.44 -16.10 -4.77
N MET A 420 35.31 -15.15 -5.70
CA MET A 420 36.39 -14.21 -6.02
C MET A 420 36.07 -12.86 -5.38
N VAL A 421 37.03 -12.27 -4.67
CA VAL A 421 36.95 -10.88 -4.18
C VAL A 421 38.05 -10.08 -4.85
N ASN A 422 37.69 -9.02 -5.58
CA ASN A 422 38.61 -8.19 -6.37
C ASN A 422 39.53 -9.04 -7.27
N ASN A 423 38.94 -9.98 -8.00
CA ASN A 423 39.61 -10.94 -8.89
C ASN A 423 40.62 -11.88 -8.20
N ARG A 424 40.51 -12.10 -6.89
CA ARG A 424 41.32 -13.07 -6.14
C ARG A 424 40.44 -14.14 -5.50
N PRO A 425 40.78 -15.44 -5.64
CA PRO A 425 40.01 -16.50 -4.98
C PRO A 425 40.19 -16.41 -3.47
N ILE A 426 39.10 -16.54 -2.73
CA ILE A 426 39.11 -16.50 -1.26
C ILE A 426 38.51 -17.77 -0.66
N ARG A 427 38.91 -18.09 0.58
CA ARG A 427 38.16 -19.00 1.45
C ARG A 427 37.23 -18.22 2.37
N ALA A 428 37.75 -17.16 2.97
CA ALA A 428 36.98 -16.16 3.72
C ALA A 428 37.66 -14.80 3.53
N ALA A 429 36.88 -13.72 3.45
CA ALA A 429 37.40 -12.36 3.36
C ALA A 429 36.46 -11.37 4.02
N ARG A 430 37.03 -10.39 4.74
CA ARG A 430 36.30 -9.19 5.18
C ARG A 430 36.09 -8.26 4.00
N LEU A 431 34.86 -7.79 3.84
CA LEU A 431 34.44 -6.92 2.76
C LEU A 431 34.53 -5.45 3.15
N ARG A 432 35.11 -4.65 2.26
CA ARG A 432 35.14 -3.19 2.32
C ARG A 432 34.20 -2.62 1.27
N SER A 433 33.58 -1.47 1.58
CA SER A 433 32.73 -0.77 0.62
C SER A 433 33.51 -0.52 -0.67
N GLY A 434 32.98 -0.96 -1.81
CA GLY A 434 33.63 -0.94 -3.12
C GLY A 434 34.23 -2.28 -3.57
N ASP A 435 34.29 -3.31 -2.71
CA ASP A 435 34.80 -4.62 -3.11
C ASP A 435 33.90 -5.30 -4.14
N GLN A 436 34.50 -5.86 -5.19
CA GLN A 436 33.81 -6.66 -6.20
C GLN A 436 33.83 -8.13 -5.79
N ILE A 437 32.66 -8.74 -5.67
CA ILE A 437 32.47 -10.16 -5.35
C ILE A 437 31.95 -10.87 -6.60
N THR A 438 32.65 -11.88 -7.08
CA THR A 438 32.24 -12.67 -8.26
C THR A 438 32.00 -14.12 -7.87
N LEU A 439 30.83 -14.64 -8.26
CA LEU A 439 30.41 -16.03 -8.09
C LEU A 439 29.92 -16.52 -9.47
N GLY A 440 30.63 -17.49 -10.05
CA GLY A 440 30.36 -17.91 -11.43
C GLY A 440 30.52 -16.77 -12.44
N ARG A 441 29.46 -16.46 -13.19
CA ARG A 441 29.39 -15.34 -14.15
C ARG A 441 28.75 -14.08 -13.57
N THR A 442 28.37 -14.11 -12.29
CA THR A 442 27.68 -13.00 -11.64
C THR A 442 28.66 -12.21 -10.79
N SER A 443 28.67 -10.89 -10.93
CA SER A 443 29.47 -9.98 -10.09
C SER A 443 28.59 -8.99 -9.33
N PHE A 444 28.98 -8.76 -8.08
CA PHE A 444 28.38 -7.80 -7.17
C PHE A 444 29.41 -6.76 -6.72
N LEU A 445 28.96 -5.54 -6.48
CA LEU A 445 29.69 -4.54 -5.73
C LEU A 445 29.14 -4.49 -4.31
N TYR A 446 29.97 -4.75 -3.32
CA TYR A 446 29.60 -4.57 -1.92
C TYR A 446 29.62 -3.09 -1.56
N MET A 447 28.52 -2.60 -1.01
CA MET A 447 28.38 -1.22 -0.58
C MET A 447 28.00 -1.20 0.88
N LYS A 448 28.71 -0.40 1.66
CA LYS A 448 28.38 -0.08 3.05
C LYS A 448 28.11 1.42 3.14
N ARG A 449 27.07 1.80 3.88
CA ARG A 449 26.77 3.21 4.15
C ARG A 449 27.88 3.77 5.04
N ASN A 450 28.54 4.83 4.57
CA ASN A 450 29.43 5.61 5.43
C ASN A 450 28.55 6.30 6.48
N ARG A 451 28.80 5.99 7.76
CA ARG A 451 28.18 6.69 8.88
C ARG A 451 28.88 8.01 9.14
#